data_AF-A0A8S3YUT7-F1
#
_entry.id   AF-A0A8S3YUT7-F1
#
_cell.length_a   1.000
_cell.length_b   1.000
_cell.length_c   1.000
_cell.angle_alpha   90.00
_cell.angle_beta   90.00
_cell.angle_gamma   90.00
#
_symmetry.space_group_name_H-M   'P 1'
#
loop_
_entity.id
_entity.type
_entity.pdbx_description
1 polymer ?
#
loop_
_entity_poly.entity_id
_entity_poly.type
_entity_poly.pdbx_seq_one_letter_code
_entity_poly.pdbx_strand_id
1 'polypeptide(L)' 'LALYVYEYLLHVGAQKSAQTFLSEIRWEKNITLGEPPGFLHSWWCVFWDLYCAAPERRETCDHSSEAKAFHDY' A
#
# COMPACT_ATOMS: atom_id res chain seq x y z
N LEU A 1 2.11 9.05 7.33
CA LEU A 1 1.00 8.39 6.60
C LEU A 1 0.50 9.23 5.42
N ALA A 2 0.07 10.49 5.62
CA ALA A 2 -0.47 11.33 4.54
C ALA A 2 0.44 11.43 3.30
N LEU A 3 1.75 11.60 3.47
CA LEU A 3 2.71 11.61 2.36
C LEU A 3 2.64 10.33 1.50
N TYR A 4 2.53 9.16 2.12
CA TYR A 4 2.46 7.88 1.39
C TYR A 4 1.10 7.65 0.72
N VAL A 5 0.02 8.22 1.28
CA VAL A 5 -1.29 8.26 0.61
C VAL A 5 -1.24 9.16 -0.63
N TYR A 6 -0.58 10.31 -0.52
CA TYR A 6 -0.36 11.20 -1.67
C TYR A 6 0.49 10.52 -2.76
N GLU A 7 1.61 9.90 -2.40
CA GLU A 7 2.45 9.11 -3.32
C GLU A 7 1.64 8.01 -4.01
N TYR A 8 0.84 7.25 -3.24
CA TYR A 8 -0.05 6.23 -3.79
C TYR A 8 -1.02 6.81 -4.81
N LEU A 9 -1.72 7.91 -4.48
CA LEU A 9 -2.66 8.56 -5.40
C LEU A 9 -1.99 9.00 -6.70
N LEU A 10 -0.73 9.46 -6.65
CA LEU A 10 0.02 9.77 -7.87
C LEU A 10 0.35 8.52 -8.68
N HIS A 11 0.86 7.48 -8.05
CA HIS A 11 1.27 6.25 -8.75
C HIS A 11 0.09 5.48 -9.37
N VAL A 12 -1.11 5.57 -8.79
CA VAL A 12 -2.33 4.99 -9.38
C VAL A 12 -3.02 5.90 -10.41
N GLY A 13 -2.42 7.06 -10.75
CA GLY A 13 -2.93 7.98 -11.77
C GLY A 13 -4.05 8.92 -11.29
N ALA A 14 -4.30 9.03 -9.99
CA ALA A 14 -5.32 9.89 -9.40
C ALA A 14 -4.79 11.31 -9.10
N GLN A 15 -4.19 11.99 -10.08
CA GLN A 15 -3.47 13.25 -9.85
C GLN A 15 -4.35 14.37 -9.26
N LYS A 16 -5.61 14.49 -9.71
CA LYS A 16 -6.55 15.50 -9.18
C LYS A 16 -6.83 15.26 -7.70
N SER A 17 -7.11 14.01 -7.33
CA SER A 17 -7.34 13.61 -5.94
C SER A 17 -6.09 13.84 -5.08
N ALA A 18 -4.90 13.55 -5.60
CA ALA A 18 -3.64 13.80 -4.90
C ALA A 18 -3.47 15.28 -4.54
N GLN A 19 -3.74 16.19 -5.51
CA GLN A 19 -3.62 17.63 -5.28
C GLN A 19 -4.70 18.16 -4.31
N THR A 20 -5.96 17.74 -4.49
CA THR A 20 -7.04 18.10 -3.56
C THR A 20 -6.71 17.65 -2.14
N PHE A 21 -6.22 16.42 -1.97
CA PHE A 21 -5.86 15.87 -0.67
C PHE A 21 -4.81 16.71 0.07
N LEU A 22 -3.73 17.15 -0.60
CA LEU A 22 -2.72 18.01 0.02
C LEU A 22 -3.29 19.37 0.44
N SER A 23 -4.15 19.95 -0.39
CA SER A 23 -4.80 21.22 -0.10
C SER A 23 -5.72 21.12 1.13
N GLU A 24 -6.55 20.08 1.19
CA GLU A 24 -7.49 19.85 2.30
C GLU A 24 -6.79 19.69 3.65
N ILE A 25 -5.66 18.98 3.68
CA ILE A 25 -4.89 18.78 4.92
C ILE A 25 -3.89 19.92 5.20
N ARG A 26 -3.84 20.94 4.34
CA ARG A 26 -2.91 22.08 4.41
C ARG A 26 -1.45 21.62 4.53
N TRP A 27 -1.03 20.74 3.61
CA TRP A 27 0.32 20.22 3.63
C TRP A 27 1.35 21.26 3.15
N GLU A 28 2.30 21.63 4.01
CA GLU A 28 3.29 22.68 3.72
C GLU A 28 4.74 22.17 3.61
N LYS A 29 4.96 20.86 3.78
CA LYS A 29 6.32 20.27 3.74
C LYS A 29 6.70 19.87 2.32
N ASN A 30 7.99 19.94 2.01
CA ASN A 30 8.55 19.43 0.76
C ASN A 30 8.20 17.96 0.56
N ILE A 31 7.92 17.59 -0.68
CA ILE A 31 7.53 16.24 -1.09
C ILE A 31 8.68 15.64 -1.89
N THR A 32 9.12 14.47 -1.46
CA THR A 32 10.04 13.60 -2.21
C THR A 32 9.29 12.30 -2.46
N LEU A 33 9.21 11.89 -3.73
CA LEU A 33 8.52 10.66 -4.15
C LEU A 33 9.55 9.56 -4.40
N GLY A 34 9.20 8.33 -4.02
CA GLY A 34 9.96 7.14 -4.40
C GLY A 34 9.55 6.59 -5.77
N GLU A 35 10.15 5.45 -6.15
CA GLU A 35 9.79 4.73 -7.37
C GLU A 35 8.40 4.07 -7.25
N PRO A 36 7.64 3.95 -8.36
CA PRO A 36 6.41 3.17 -8.40
C PRO A 36 6.62 1.70 -7.98
N PRO A 37 5.64 1.05 -7.31
CA PRO A 37 4.30 1.56 -6.98
C PRO A 37 4.24 2.41 -5.70
N GLY A 38 5.39 2.72 -5.08
CA GLY A 38 5.50 3.50 -3.84
C GLY A 38 5.47 2.64 -2.57
N PHE A 39 5.73 3.28 -1.45
CA PHE A 39 5.87 2.62 -0.15
C PHE A 39 4.55 1.98 0.31
N LEU A 40 3.45 2.75 0.28
CA LEU A 40 2.15 2.29 0.79
C LEU A 40 1.65 1.06 0.02
N HIS A 41 1.72 1.10 -1.32
CA HIS A 41 1.26 -0.01 -2.15
C HIS A 41 2.08 -1.27 -1.89
N SER A 42 3.42 -1.16 -1.91
CA SER A 42 4.31 -2.30 -1.72
C SER A 42 4.07 -3.02 -0.39
N TRP A 43 4.00 -2.26 0.70
CA TRP A 43 3.78 -2.84 2.03
C TRP A 43 2.35 -3.32 2.25
N TRP A 44 1.36 -2.66 1.66
CA TRP A 44 -0.03 -3.12 1.73
C TRP A 44 -0.23 -4.44 0.99
N CYS A 45 0.40 -4.62 -0.18
CA CYS A 45 0.36 -5.89 -0.90
C CYS A 45 0.95 -7.03 -0.07
N VAL A 46 2.13 -6.84 0.52
CA VAL A 46 2.75 -7.85 1.40
C VAL A 46 1.87 -8.15 2.61
N PHE A 47 1.33 -7.12 3.26
CA PHE A 47 0.44 -7.28 4.39
C PHE A 47 -0.81 -8.10 4.02
N TRP A 48 -1.46 -7.75 2.91
CA TRP A 48 -2.67 -8.43 2.46
C TRP A 48 -2.39 -9.89 2.10
N ASP A 49 -1.27 -10.16 1.45
CA ASP A 49 -0.86 -11.50 1.08
C ASP A 49 -0.62 -12.39 2.32
N LEU A 50 0.10 -11.86 3.31
CA LEU A 50 0.28 -12.53 4.61
C LEU A 50 -1.03 -12.70 5.37
N TYR A 51 -1.93 -11.73 5.29
CA TYR A 51 -3.25 -11.82 5.91
C TYR A 51 -4.10 -12.93 5.30
N CYS A 52 -4.10 -13.06 3.97
CA CYS A 52 -4.78 -14.13 3.26
C CYS A 52 -4.17 -15.50 3.55
N ALA A 53 -2.84 -15.58 3.71
CA ALA A 53 -2.12 -16.80 4.04
C ALA A 53 -2.31 -17.26 5.50
N ALA A 54 -2.95 -16.46 6.36
CA ALA A 54 -3.20 -16.82 7.75
C ALA A 54 -4.03 -18.12 7.84
N PRO A 55 -3.79 -18.99 8.85
CA PRO A 55 -4.41 -20.32 8.94
C PRO A 55 -5.94 -20.31 8.85
N GLU A 56 -6.59 -19.29 9.41
CA GLU A 56 -8.05 -19.14 9.43
C GLU A 56 -8.66 -18.78 8.06
N ARG A 57 -7.84 -18.32 7.10
CA ARG A 57 -8.30 -17.68 5.85
C ARG A 57 -7.76 -18.34 4.60
N ARG A 58 -6.61 -19.00 4.69
CA ARG A 58 -5.85 -19.54 3.55
C ARG A 58 -6.61 -20.51 2.64
N GLU A 59 -7.69 -21.13 3.10
CA GLU A 59 -8.53 -21.99 2.26
C GLU A 59 -9.51 -21.22 1.36
N THR A 60 -9.79 -19.96 1.71
CA THR A 60 -10.84 -19.14 1.07
C THR A 60 -10.31 -17.90 0.37
N CYS A 61 -9.05 -17.54 0.61
CA CYS A 61 -8.41 -16.36 0.05
C CYS A 61 -7.17 -16.75 -0.74
N ASP A 62 -7.03 -16.20 -1.94
CA ASP A 62 -5.81 -16.35 -2.74
C ASP A 62 -4.63 -15.66 -2.02
N HIS A 63 -3.48 -16.35 -2.04
CA HIS A 63 -2.23 -15.91 -1.40
C HIS A 63 -1.02 -16.55 -2.08
N SER A 64 0.15 -15.94 -1.95
CA SER A 64 1.40 -16.45 -2.49
C SER A 64 1.93 -17.65 -1.69
N SER A 65 2.81 -18.44 -2.34
CA SER A 65 3.46 -19.59 -1.68
C SER A 65 4.47 -19.13 -0.63
N GLU A 66 5.09 -17.97 -0.86
CA GLU A 66 6.01 -17.31 0.06
C GLU A 66 5.30 -16.86 1.34
N ALA A 67 4.12 -16.25 1.21
CA ALA A 67 3.30 -15.84 2.36
C ALA A 67 2.81 -17.04 3.17
N LYS A 68 2.43 -18.14 2.50
CA LYS A 68 2.10 -19.39 3.19
C LYS A 68 3.29 -19.94 3.98
N ALA A 69 4.46 -20.01 3.33
CA ALA A 69 5.67 -20.52 3.96
C ALA A 69 6.08 -19.70 5.19
N PHE A 70 5.84 -18.39 5.19
CA PHE A 70 6.09 -17.53 6.34
C PHE A 70 5.30 -17.93 7.59
N HIS A 71 4.05 -18.38 7.45
CA HIS A 71 3.22 -18.83 8.59
C HIS A 71 3.48 -20.27 9.01
N ASP A 72 4.07 -21.08 8.13
CA ASP A 72 4.38 -22.49 8.39
C ASP A 72 5.73 -22.67 9.13
N TYR A 73 6.55 -21.61 9.28
CA TYR A 73 7.83 -21.58 10.02
C TYR A 73 7.67 -21.09 11.46
#